data_AF-A0A2G1BTM1-F1
#
_entry.id   AF-A0A2G1BTM1-F1
#
_cell.length_a   1.000
_cell.length_b   1.000
_cell.length_c   1.000
_cell.angle_alpha   90.00
_cell.angle_beta   90.00
_cell.angle_gamma   90.00
#
_symmetry.space_group_name_H-M   'P 1'
#
loop_
_entity.id
_entity.type
_entity.pdbx_description
1 polymer ?
#
loop_
_entity_poly.entity_id
_entity_poly.type
_entity_poly.pdbx_seq_one_letter_code
_entity_poly.pdbx_strand_id
1 'polypeptide(L)'
;MTLENTYKDQDQINNIEVWFDEMVANLRYDQTLFDNDIIGEEKKKIYSAMINGDSDFVHSYARRTSSTHFISNIIDSYFKELLKSKSKPKSLALELSNSKILVWAEIKEDDELMEDTLILAEAKINAEYSKYGFHISSTIVEDCDNFTIPARYKEITIAS
;
A
#
# COMPACT_ATOMS: atom_id res chain seq x y z
N MET A 1 18.62 39.36 12.07
CA MET A 1 18.02 38.24 12.82
C MET A 1 17.00 38.86 13.76
N THR A 2 15.77 38.96 13.27
CA THR A 2 14.65 39.67 13.90
C THR A 2 13.86 38.73 14.81
N LEU A 3 13.18 39.31 15.81
CA LEU A 3 12.37 38.64 16.85
C LEU A 3 11.37 37.59 16.31
N GLU A 4 10.96 37.66 15.05
CA GLU A 4 10.08 36.69 14.39
C GLU A 4 10.67 35.28 14.27
N ASN A 5 11.99 35.13 14.15
CA ASN A 5 12.62 33.81 14.13
C ASN A 5 12.61 33.14 15.51
N THR A 6 12.69 33.93 16.58
CA THR A 6 12.75 33.42 17.96
C THR A 6 11.41 32.84 18.42
N TYR A 7 10.28 33.41 17.97
CA TYR A 7 8.94 32.90 18.29
C TYR A 7 8.61 31.60 17.53
N LYS A 8 9.00 31.48 16.24
CA LYS A 8 8.82 30.24 15.47
C LYS A 8 9.59 29.06 16.05
N ASP A 9 10.81 29.29 16.54
CA ASP A 9 11.61 28.25 17.17
C ASP A 9 11.02 27.81 18.52
N GLN A 10 10.49 28.73 19.34
CA GLN A 10 9.84 28.38 20.61
C GLN A 10 8.54 27.60 20.42
N ASP A 11 7.71 27.96 19.44
CA ASP A 11 6.49 27.21 19.13
C ASP A 11 6.80 25.81 18.58
N GLN A 12 7.86 25.64 17.79
CA GLN A 12 8.29 24.31 17.33
C GLN A 12 8.85 23.44 18.46
N ILE A 13 9.65 24.03 19.37
CA ILE A 13 10.17 23.31 20.55
C ILE A 13 9.02 22.85 21.46
N ASN A 14 8.04 23.72 21.72
CA ASN A 14 6.85 23.36 22.50
C ASN A 14 6.05 22.22 21.83
N ASN A 15 5.94 22.20 20.51
CA ASN A 15 5.27 21.12 19.79
C ASN A 15 6.03 19.78 19.88
N ILE A 16 7.36 19.80 19.92
CA ILE A 16 8.17 18.58 20.07
C ILE A 16 8.00 18.01 21.48
N GLU A 17 8.08 18.84 22.52
CA GLU A 17 7.92 18.40 23.91
C GLU A 17 6.53 17.80 24.14
N VAL A 18 5.47 18.49 23.69
CA VAL A 18 4.10 17.98 23.77
C VAL A 18 3.96 16.64 23.05
N TRP A 19 4.53 16.50 21.86
CA TRP A 19 4.49 15.24 21.11
C TRP A 19 5.20 14.09 21.86
N PHE A 20 6.37 14.36 22.45
CA PHE A 20 7.10 13.35 23.22
C PHE A 20 6.35 12.96 24.50
N ASP A 21 5.78 13.93 25.21
CA ASP A 21 5.00 13.68 26.42
C ASP A 21 3.76 12.83 26.12
N GLU A 22 3.05 13.12 25.02
CA GLU A 22 1.93 12.31 24.54
C GLU A 22 2.37 10.89 24.16
N MET A 23 3.51 10.74 23.47
CA MET A 23 4.05 9.43 23.12
C MET A 23 4.36 8.61 24.39
N VAL A 24 5.03 9.20 25.38
CA VAL A 24 5.35 8.53 26.64
C VAL A 24 4.07 8.17 27.41
N ALA A 25 3.10 9.09 27.47
CA ALA A 25 1.81 8.83 28.11
C ALA A 25 1.08 7.64 27.47
N ASN A 26 1.04 7.57 26.14
CA ASN A 26 0.45 6.45 25.41
C ASN A 26 1.19 5.13 25.67
N LEU A 27 2.53 5.15 25.73
CA LEU A 27 3.31 3.95 26.06
C LEU A 27 3.03 3.47 27.50
N ARG A 28 2.84 4.37 28.46
CA ARG A 28 2.47 4.01 29.84
C ARG A 28 1.06 3.45 29.94
N TYR A 29 0.13 4.00 29.17
CA TYR A 29 -1.21 3.45 29.04
C TYR A 29 -1.18 2.03 28.46
N ASP A 30 -0.47 1.84 27.34
CA ASP A 30 -0.31 0.54 26.70
C ASP A 30 0.40 -0.47 27.62
N GLN A 31 1.40 -0.04 28.39
CA GLN A 31 2.04 -0.86 29.41
C GLN A 31 1.02 -1.38 30.43
N THR A 32 0.13 -0.51 30.91
CA THR A 32 -0.93 -0.91 31.87
C THR A 32 -1.87 -1.95 31.24
N LEU A 33 -2.26 -1.78 29.97
CA LEU A 33 -3.09 -2.76 29.27
C LEU A 33 -2.36 -4.09 29.05
N PHE A 34 -1.07 -4.04 28.77
CA PHE A 34 -0.23 -5.22 28.57
C PHE A 34 -0.09 -6.03 29.86
N ASP A 35 0.21 -5.36 30.98
CA ASP A 35 0.37 -6.00 32.30
C ASP A 35 -0.92 -6.67 32.80
N ASN A 36 -2.09 -6.14 32.41
CA ASN A 36 -3.40 -6.70 32.76
C ASN A 36 -3.96 -7.68 31.72
N ASP A 37 -3.22 -7.98 30.65
CA ASP A 37 -3.65 -8.86 29.55
C ASP A 37 -4.94 -8.42 28.83
N ILE A 38 -5.17 -7.10 28.74
CA ILE A 38 -6.35 -6.50 28.08
C ILE A 38 -5.98 -5.94 26.70
N ILE A 39 -4.68 -5.81 26.42
CA ILE A 39 -4.20 -5.28 25.14
C ILE A 39 -4.49 -6.24 23.98
N GLY A 40 -4.83 -5.70 22.80
CA GLY A 40 -5.13 -6.52 21.63
C GLY A 40 -3.97 -7.42 21.20
N GLU A 41 -4.29 -8.63 20.71
CA GLU A 41 -3.34 -9.70 20.35
C GLU A 41 -2.22 -9.26 19.40
N GLU A 42 -2.53 -8.46 18.38
CA GLU A 42 -1.52 -7.96 17.43
C GLU A 42 -0.53 -7.03 18.12
N LYS A 43 -1.03 -6.06 18.89
CA LYS A 43 -0.21 -5.08 19.63
C LYS A 43 0.63 -5.77 20.70
N LYS A 44 0.07 -6.78 21.38
CA LYS A 44 0.76 -7.65 22.34
C LYS A 44 1.96 -8.35 21.71
N LYS A 45 1.80 -8.93 20.51
CA LYS A 45 2.88 -9.62 19.79
C LYS A 45 4.01 -8.68 19.41
N ILE A 46 3.68 -7.49 18.92
CA ILE A 46 4.67 -6.47 18.56
C ILE A 46 5.47 -6.02 19.80
N TYR A 47 4.78 -5.67 20.90
CA TYR A 47 5.48 -5.27 22.13
C TYR A 47 6.33 -6.42 22.70
N SER A 48 5.81 -7.64 22.70
CA SER A 48 6.58 -8.81 23.14
C SER A 48 7.85 -8.99 22.30
N ALA A 49 7.76 -8.84 20.98
CA ALA A 49 8.91 -8.91 20.09
C ALA A 49 9.93 -7.79 20.39
N MET A 50 9.48 -6.56 20.61
CA MET A 50 10.35 -5.45 20.97
C MET A 50 11.02 -5.63 22.33
N ILE A 51 10.27 -6.07 23.35
CA ILE A 51 10.78 -6.31 24.72
C ILE A 51 11.80 -7.44 24.73
N ASN A 52 11.54 -8.51 23.97
CA ASN A 52 12.41 -9.68 23.90
C ASN A 52 13.58 -9.53 22.90
N GLY A 53 13.64 -8.42 22.15
CA GLY A 53 14.67 -8.19 21.15
C GLY A 53 14.55 -9.07 19.90
N ASP A 54 13.35 -9.55 19.55
CA ASP A 54 13.06 -10.29 18.32
C ASP A 54 13.01 -9.32 17.12
N SER A 55 14.20 -8.92 16.66
CA SER A 55 14.37 -7.98 15.55
C SER A 55 13.81 -8.52 14.24
N ASP A 56 13.87 -9.84 14.02
CA ASP A 56 13.41 -10.47 12.79
C ASP A 56 11.89 -10.34 12.66
N PHE A 57 11.16 -10.58 13.75
CA PHE A 57 9.73 -10.32 13.79
C PHE A 57 9.41 -8.84 13.54
N VAL A 58 10.10 -7.92 14.22
CA VAL A 58 9.83 -6.48 14.08
C VAL A 58 10.06 -6.00 12.64
N HIS A 59 11.18 -6.39 12.03
CA HIS A 59 11.50 -6.01 10.65
C HIS A 59 10.55 -6.65 9.63
N SER A 60 10.22 -7.94 9.80
CA SER A 60 9.28 -8.61 8.90
C SER A 60 7.85 -8.05 9.01
N TYR A 61 7.40 -7.73 10.23
CA TYR A 61 6.13 -7.06 10.47
C TYR A 61 6.10 -5.67 9.83
N ALA A 62 7.13 -4.84 10.07
CA ALA A 62 7.23 -3.51 9.50
C ALA A 62 7.19 -3.56 7.95
N ARG A 63 7.92 -4.51 7.34
CA ARG A 63 7.90 -4.73 5.90
C ARG A 63 6.51 -5.12 5.40
N ARG A 64 5.85 -6.08 6.06
CA ARG A 64 4.51 -6.54 5.66
C ARG A 64 3.47 -5.41 5.74
N THR A 65 3.50 -4.64 6.82
CA THR A 65 2.56 -3.52 7.02
C THR A 65 2.79 -2.42 5.98
N SER A 66 4.05 -2.09 5.71
CA SER A 66 4.43 -1.15 4.63
C SER A 66 3.96 -1.65 3.26
N SER A 67 4.25 -2.91 2.92
CA SER A 67 3.79 -3.53 1.67
C SER A 67 2.28 -3.49 1.54
N THR A 68 1.55 -3.84 2.59
CA THR A 68 0.07 -3.83 2.59
C THR A 68 -0.47 -2.44 2.30
N HIS A 69 0.08 -1.41 2.94
CA HIS A 69 -0.30 -0.01 2.71
C HIS A 69 -0.10 0.41 1.25
N PHE A 70 1.11 0.23 0.71
CA PHE A 70 1.42 0.66 -0.65
C PHE A 70 0.67 -0.14 -1.71
N ILE A 71 0.58 -1.47 -1.56
CA ILE A 71 -0.15 -2.32 -2.50
C ILE A 71 -1.63 -1.94 -2.55
N SER A 72 -2.25 -1.66 -1.39
CA SER A 72 -3.66 -1.25 -1.35
C SER A 72 -3.89 0.07 -2.07
N ASN A 73 -3.01 1.05 -1.86
CA ASN A 73 -3.10 2.35 -2.53
C ASN A 73 -2.85 2.26 -4.04
N ILE A 74 -1.93 1.39 -4.46
CA ILE A 74 -1.66 1.14 -5.89
C ILE A 74 -2.89 0.53 -6.55
N ILE A 75 -3.47 -0.51 -5.94
CA ILE A 75 -4.66 -1.18 -6.49
C ILE A 75 -5.82 -0.19 -6.63
N ASP A 76 -6.10 0.59 -5.59
CA ASP A 76 -7.16 1.60 -5.62
C ASP A 76 -6.91 2.67 -6.71
N SER A 77 -5.68 3.18 -6.79
CA SER A 77 -5.30 4.17 -7.81
C SER A 77 -5.38 3.59 -9.22
N TYR A 78 -4.95 2.34 -9.42
CA TYR A 78 -5.01 1.65 -10.70
C TYR A 78 -6.46 1.47 -11.16
N PHE A 79 -7.34 0.97 -10.30
CA PHE A 79 -8.75 0.84 -10.63
C PHE A 79 -9.43 2.18 -10.88
N LYS A 80 -9.06 3.24 -10.15
CA LYS A 80 -9.54 4.60 -10.44
C LYS A 80 -9.12 5.08 -11.83
N GLU A 81 -7.93 4.72 -12.32
CA GLU A 81 -7.55 5.02 -13.70
C GLU A 81 -8.37 4.20 -14.70
N LEU A 82 -8.58 2.90 -14.46
CA LEU A 82 -9.39 2.06 -15.35
C LEU A 82 -10.85 2.53 -15.44
N LEU A 83 -11.44 2.95 -14.31
CA LEU A 83 -12.82 3.46 -14.26
C LEU A 83 -13.02 4.78 -15.01
N LYS A 84 -11.94 5.51 -15.37
CA LYS A 84 -12.04 6.69 -16.24
C LYS A 84 -12.25 6.33 -17.71
N SER A 85 -11.95 5.09 -18.09
CA SER A 85 -12.12 4.61 -19.45
C SER A 85 -13.58 4.38 -19.80
N LYS A 86 -13.88 4.52 -21.10
CA LYS A 86 -15.19 4.15 -21.67
C LYS A 86 -15.26 2.67 -22.06
N SER A 87 -14.12 1.98 -22.08
CA SER A 87 -14.06 0.54 -22.23
C SER A 87 -13.68 -0.13 -20.90
N LYS A 88 -13.95 -1.43 -20.80
CA LYS A 88 -13.63 -2.27 -19.64
C LYS A 88 -12.95 -3.55 -20.13
N PRO A 89 -12.01 -4.13 -19.36
CA PRO A 89 -11.43 -5.41 -19.72
C PRO A 89 -12.50 -6.50 -19.57
N LYS A 90 -12.42 -7.52 -20.42
CA LYS A 90 -13.31 -8.68 -20.38
C LYS A 90 -13.06 -9.51 -19.13
N SER A 91 -11.78 -9.71 -18.78
CA SER A 91 -11.37 -10.32 -17.52
C SER A 91 -10.15 -9.61 -16.97
N LEU A 92 -10.05 -9.58 -15.64
CA LEU A 92 -8.91 -9.00 -14.95
C LEU A 92 -8.51 -9.88 -13.78
N ALA A 93 -7.22 -10.13 -13.64
CA ALA A 93 -6.68 -10.91 -12.53
C ALA A 93 -5.38 -10.27 -12.02
N LEU A 94 -5.13 -10.39 -10.72
CA LEU A 94 -3.95 -9.84 -10.08
C LEU A 94 -3.11 -10.94 -9.41
N GLU A 95 -1.79 -10.81 -9.50
CA GLU A 95 -0.86 -11.48 -8.61
C GLU A 95 -0.17 -10.42 -7.75
N LEU A 96 -0.28 -10.57 -6.42
CA LEU A 96 0.26 -9.62 -5.46
C LEU A 96 1.52 -10.21 -4.82
N SER A 97 2.63 -9.50 -4.95
CA SER A 97 3.88 -9.79 -4.24
C SER A 97 4.26 -8.61 -3.35
N ASN A 98 5.30 -8.77 -2.51
CA ASN A 98 5.68 -7.76 -1.50
C ASN A 98 6.00 -6.37 -2.08
N SER A 99 6.40 -6.27 -3.34
CA SER A 99 6.78 -5.00 -3.99
C SER A 99 6.39 -4.91 -5.46
N LYS A 100 5.69 -5.92 -5.99
CA LYS A 100 5.27 -5.96 -7.39
C LYS A 100 3.83 -6.45 -7.47
N ILE A 101 3.06 -5.80 -8.31
CA ILE A 101 1.70 -6.18 -8.67
C ILE A 101 1.73 -6.58 -10.14
N LEU A 102 1.32 -7.81 -10.45
CA LEU A 102 1.13 -8.24 -11.83
C LEU A 102 -0.36 -8.15 -12.16
N VAL A 103 -0.67 -7.50 -13.27
CA VAL A 103 -2.01 -7.45 -13.82
C VAL A 103 -2.06 -8.37 -15.02
N TRP A 104 -3.08 -9.20 -15.09
CA TRP A 104 -3.49 -9.90 -16.29
C TRP A 104 -4.81 -9.26 -16.74
N ALA A 105 -4.84 -8.71 -17.94
CA ALA A 105 -6.03 -8.10 -18.51
C ALA A 105 -6.32 -8.75 -19.86
N GLU A 106 -7.47 -9.41 -19.97
CA GLU A 106 -8.03 -9.85 -21.25
C GLU A 106 -8.91 -8.74 -21.79
N ILE A 107 -8.62 -8.28 -23.00
CA ILE A 107 -9.40 -7.26 -23.71
C ILE A 107 -10.03 -7.87 -24.96
N LYS A 108 -10.98 -7.15 -25.55
CA LYS A 108 -11.56 -7.55 -26.83
C LYS A 108 -10.57 -7.25 -27.95
N GLU A 109 -10.53 -8.09 -28.99
CA GLU A 109 -9.81 -7.81 -30.24
C GLU A 109 -10.13 -6.39 -30.77
N ASP A 110 -9.08 -5.67 -31.17
CA ASP A 110 -9.10 -4.28 -31.65
C ASP A 110 -9.59 -3.22 -30.64
N ASP A 111 -9.59 -3.51 -29.33
CA ASP A 111 -9.91 -2.51 -28.28
C ASP A 111 -8.70 -1.64 -27.89
N GLU A 112 -8.20 -0.84 -28.84
CA GLU A 112 -7.07 0.07 -28.65
C GLU A 112 -7.28 1.02 -27.45
N LEU A 113 -8.54 1.45 -27.21
CA LEU A 113 -8.85 2.37 -26.12
C LEU A 113 -8.61 1.73 -24.76
N MET A 114 -8.95 0.45 -24.60
CA MET A 114 -8.68 -0.27 -23.36
C MET A 114 -7.18 -0.57 -23.21
N GLU A 115 -6.49 -0.95 -24.28
CA GLU A 115 -5.05 -1.17 -24.26
C GLU A 115 -4.29 0.10 -23.83
N ASP A 116 -4.57 1.23 -24.47
CA ASP A 116 -3.99 2.54 -24.12
C ASP A 116 -4.29 2.90 -22.66
N THR A 117 -5.50 2.63 -22.19
CA THR A 117 -5.88 2.87 -20.79
C THR A 117 -5.02 2.04 -19.84
N LEU A 118 -4.83 0.76 -20.12
CA LEU A 118 -4.02 -0.15 -19.27
C LEU A 118 -2.56 0.30 -19.23
N ILE A 119 -1.99 0.64 -20.39
CA ILE A 119 -0.60 1.12 -20.51
C ILE A 119 -0.43 2.45 -19.76
N LEU A 120 -1.34 3.41 -19.94
CA LEU A 120 -1.29 4.70 -19.26
C LEU A 120 -1.49 4.57 -17.75
N ALA A 121 -2.40 3.69 -17.31
CA ALA A 121 -2.60 3.40 -15.89
C ALA A 121 -1.31 2.84 -15.28
N GLU A 122 -0.68 1.85 -15.91
CA GLU A 122 0.61 1.32 -15.47
C GLU A 122 1.68 2.41 -15.37
N ALA A 123 1.84 3.23 -16.40
CA ALA A 123 2.85 4.29 -16.43
C ALA A 123 2.64 5.32 -15.31
N LYS A 124 1.39 5.76 -15.07
CA LYS A 124 1.06 6.73 -14.00
C LYS A 124 1.34 6.19 -12.62
N ILE A 125 0.89 4.96 -12.35
CA ILE A 125 1.13 4.30 -11.07
C ILE A 125 2.62 4.11 -10.84
N ASN A 126 3.36 3.63 -11.83
CA ASN A 126 4.80 3.46 -11.70
C ASN A 126 5.52 4.79 -11.47
N ALA A 127 5.10 5.89 -12.10
CA ALA A 127 5.68 7.22 -11.85
C ALA A 127 5.52 7.67 -10.38
N GLU A 128 4.40 7.32 -9.75
CA GLU A 128 4.12 7.69 -8.36
C GLU A 128 4.82 6.79 -7.34
N TYR A 129 4.80 5.47 -7.56
CA TYR A 129 5.17 4.49 -6.54
C TYR A 129 6.58 3.89 -6.69
N SER A 130 7.24 4.05 -7.84
CA SER A 130 8.60 3.51 -8.06
C SER A 130 9.63 4.04 -7.06
N LYS A 131 9.47 5.30 -6.61
CA LYS A 131 10.36 5.91 -5.60
C LYS A 131 10.29 5.23 -4.23
N TYR A 132 9.23 4.47 -3.97
CA TYR A 132 9.06 3.65 -2.76
C TYR A 132 9.43 2.18 -2.99
N GLY A 133 9.91 1.83 -4.20
CA GLY A 133 10.29 0.46 -4.57
C GLY A 133 9.12 -0.44 -4.96
N PHE A 134 7.95 0.13 -5.28
CA PHE A 134 6.77 -0.61 -5.71
C PHE A 134 6.47 -0.39 -7.19
N HIS A 135 6.10 -1.46 -7.88
CA HIS A 135 5.80 -1.42 -9.31
C HIS A 135 4.56 -2.24 -9.66
N ILE A 136 3.86 -1.81 -10.70
CA ILE A 136 2.81 -2.57 -11.37
C ILE A 136 3.26 -2.92 -12.78
N SER A 137 2.83 -4.07 -13.28
CA SER A 137 3.16 -4.55 -14.62
C SER A 137 2.00 -5.32 -15.20
N SER A 138 1.57 -4.94 -16.39
CA SER A 138 0.40 -5.50 -17.06
C SER A 138 0.81 -6.48 -18.15
N THR A 139 0.16 -7.63 -18.17
CA THR A 139 0.11 -8.53 -19.31
C THR A 139 -1.27 -8.34 -19.94
N ILE A 140 -1.28 -7.77 -21.13
CA ILE A 140 -2.48 -7.50 -21.92
C ILE A 140 -2.57 -8.61 -22.96
N VAL A 141 -3.71 -9.28 -23.02
CA VAL A 141 -4.00 -10.33 -24.00
C VAL A 141 -5.34 -10.05 -24.67
N GLU A 142 -5.48 -10.47 -25.91
CA GLU A 142 -6.75 -10.34 -26.63
C GLU A 142 -7.58 -11.61 -26.47
N ASP A 143 -8.90 -11.49 -26.56
CA ASP A 143 -9.79 -12.64 -26.45
C ASP A 143 -9.64 -13.66 -27.57
N CYS A 144 -9.08 -13.25 -28.71
CA CYS A 144 -8.73 -14.12 -29.83
C CYS A 144 -7.47 -14.98 -29.57
N ASP A 145 -6.58 -14.57 -28.66
CA ASP A 145 -5.36 -15.32 -28.30
C ASP A 145 -5.66 -16.65 -27.59
N ASN A 146 -6.84 -16.74 -26.96
CA ASN A 146 -7.31 -17.92 -26.23
C ASN A 146 -6.32 -18.39 -25.13
N PHE A 147 -5.63 -17.44 -24.49
CA PHE A 147 -4.79 -17.71 -23.32
C PHE A 147 -5.61 -17.83 -22.05
N THR A 148 -5.20 -18.77 -21.18
CA THR A 148 -5.79 -18.91 -19.85
C THR A 148 -5.04 -18.08 -18.82
N ILE A 149 -5.78 -17.48 -17.89
CA ILE A 149 -5.22 -16.78 -16.72
C ILE A 149 -4.26 -17.74 -15.97
N PRO A 150 -2.99 -17.36 -15.73
CA PRO A 150 -2.05 -18.23 -15.02
C PRO A 150 -2.49 -18.51 -13.57
N ALA A 151 -2.26 -19.74 -13.09
CA ALA A 151 -2.83 -20.25 -11.83
C ALA A 151 -2.52 -19.42 -10.55
N ARG A 152 -1.46 -18.61 -10.57
CA ARG A 152 -1.07 -17.75 -9.42
C ARG A 152 -1.87 -16.45 -9.34
N TYR A 153 -2.52 -16.05 -10.42
CA TYR A 153 -3.34 -14.85 -10.45
C TYR A 153 -4.70 -15.13 -9.80
N LYS A 154 -5.27 -14.09 -9.19
CA LYS A 154 -6.60 -14.09 -8.63
C LYS A 154 -7.49 -13.19 -9.46
N GLU A 155 -8.50 -13.78 -10.06
CA GLU A 155 -9.49 -13.05 -10.85
C GLU A 155 -10.27 -12.09 -9.96
N ILE A 156 -10.56 -10.91 -10.50
CA ILE A 156 -11.25 -9.82 -9.80
C ILE A 156 -12.46 -9.43 -10.62
N THR A 157 -13.60 -9.35 -9.95
CA THR A 157 -14.82 -8.83 -10.56
C THR A 157 -14.82 -7.31 -10.45
N ILE A 158 -14.80 -6.61 -11.58
CA ILE A 158 -15.03 -5.17 -11.61
C ILE A 158 -16.55 -4.96 -11.63
N ALA A 159 -17.10 -4.39 -10.57
CA ALA A 159 -18.53 -4.11 -10.48
C ALA A 159 -18.96 -3.16 -11.62
N SER A 160 -20.14 -3.44 -12.18
CA SER A 160 -20.75 -2.75 -13.31
C SER A 160 -20.98 -1.26 -13.05
#